data_AF-A0A5C7LKL4-F1
#
_entry.id   AF-A0A5C7LKL4-F1
#
_cell.length_a   1.000
_cell.length_b   1.000
_cell.length_c   1.000
_cell.angle_alpha   90.00
_cell.angle_beta   90.00
_cell.angle_gamma   90.00
#
_symmetry.space_group_name_H-M   'P 1'
#
loop_
_entity.id
_entity.type
_entity.pdbx_description
1 polymer ?
#
loop_
_entity_poly.entity_id
_entity_poly.type
_entity_poly.pdbx_seq_one_letter_code
_entity_poly.pdbx_strand_id
1 'polypeptide(L)' 'MTFVPPTLPLKLPSAIAVQFGVSVSAVRKAMSDGRLPYCIADGANSRVLLVDPVDAAKVWGHLIE' A
#
# COMPACT_ATOMS: atom_id res chain seq x y z
N MET A 1 7.69 24.73 -1.67
CA MET A 1 7.76 23.26 -1.84
C MET A 1 6.48 22.82 -2.50
N THR A 2 6.54 22.44 -3.78
CA THR A 2 5.38 21.94 -4.52
C THR A 2 5.03 20.57 -3.94
N PHE A 3 3.92 20.50 -3.21
CA PHE A 3 3.32 19.25 -2.76
C PHE A 3 2.86 18.55 -4.03
N VAL A 4 3.67 17.62 -4.55
CA VAL A 4 3.22 16.72 -5.62
C VAL A 4 2.18 15.84 -4.94
N PRO A 5 0.86 15.99 -5.22
CA PRO A 5 -0.08 15.00 -4.73
C PRO A 5 0.41 13.66 -5.32
N PRO A 6 0.44 12.56 -4.55
CA PRO A 6 0.72 11.26 -5.13
C PRO A 6 -0.28 11.10 -6.28
N THR A 7 0.22 11.15 -7.52
CA THR A 7 -0.58 11.11 -8.75
C THR A 7 -1.25 9.74 -8.93
N LEU A 8 -0.97 8.82 -8.01
CA LEU A 8 -1.56 7.51 -7.94
C LEU A 8 -2.60 7.47 -6.82
N PRO A 9 -3.82 7.00 -7.10
CA PRO A 9 -4.83 6.81 -6.07
C PRO A 9 -4.30 5.80 -5.04
N LEU A 10 -4.47 6.11 -3.76
CA LEU A 10 -4.27 5.17 -2.66
C LEU A 10 -5.01 3.86 -2.98
N LYS A 11 -4.30 2.73 -2.90
CA LYS A 11 -4.83 1.42 -3.29
C LYS A 11 -5.11 0.54 -2.09
N LEU A 12 -6.06 -0.37 -2.27
CA LEU A 12 -6.31 -1.44 -1.31
C LEU A 12 -5.10 -2.38 -1.24
N PRO A 13 -4.81 -2.97 -0.08
CA PRO A 13 -3.75 -3.98 0.06
C PRO A 13 -3.94 -5.16 -0.88
N SER A 14 -5.19 -5.53 -1.19
CA SER A 14 -5.49 -6.56 -2.20
C SER A 14 -5.06 -6.15 -3.60
N ALA A 15 -5.19 -4.87 -3.96
CA ALA A 15 -4.76 -4.38 -5.27
C ALA A 15 -3.22 -4.28 -5.35
N ILE A 16 -2.56 -3.87 -4.27
CA ILE A 16 -1.09 -3.90 -4.16
C ILE A 16 -0.57 -5.34 -4.25
N ALA A 17 -1.19 -6.27 -3.53
CA ALA A 17 -0.88 -7.68 -3.58
C ALA A 17 -0.89 -8.22 -5.03
N VAL A 18 -1.97 -7.95 -5.77
CA VAL A 18 -2.08 -8.34 -7.19
C VAL A 18 -1.03 -7.62 -8.06
N GLN A 19 -0.82 -6.32 -7.84
CA GLN A 19 0.07 -5.51 -8.66
C GLN A 19 1.55 -5.94 -8.56
N PHE A 20 2.00 -6.35 -7.37
CA PHE A 20 3.38 -6.76 -7.12
C PHE A 20 3.55 -8.28 -7.04
N GLY A 21 2.48 -9.06 -7.28
CA GLY A 21 2.53 -10.53 -7.20
C GLY A 21 2.77 -11.07 -5.78
N VAL A 22 2.44 -10.31 -4.74
CA VAL A 22 2.61 -10.70 -3.33
C VAL A 22 1.29 -11.06 -2.69
N SER A 23 1.31 -11.80 -1.57
CA SER A 23 0.08 -12.15 -0.84
C SER A 23 -0.45 -10.98 -0.01
N VAL A 24 -1.76 -10.85 0.14
CA VAL A 24 -2.40 -9.83 1.01
C VAL A 24 -1.88 -9.91 2.45
N SER A 25 -1.61 -11.12 2.96
CA SER A 25 -1.00 -11.34 4.27
C SER A 25 0.41 -10.77 4.37
N ALA A 26 1.20 -10.82 3.29
CA ALA A 26 2.53 -10.20 3.25
C ALA A 26 2.42 -8.67 3.28
N VAL A 27 1.43 -8.10 2.58
CA VAL A 27 1.15 -6.66 2.62
C VAL A 27 0.74 -6.22 4.02
N ARG A 28 -0.19 -6.94 4.67
CA ARG A 28 -0.58 -6.67 6.07
C ARG A 28 0.59 -6.83 7.04
N LYS A 29 1.45 -7.85 6.83
CA LYS A 29 2.63 -8.05 7.66
C LYS A 29 3.59 -6.87 7.54
N ALA A 30 3.85 -6.37 6.33
CA ALA A 30 4.69 -5.19 6.13
C ALA A 30 4.12 -3.91 6.76
N MET A 31 2.78 -3.77 6.79
CA MET A 31 2.13 -2.69 7.54
C MET A 31 2.36 -2.82 9.04
N SER A 32 2.13 -4.00 9.61
CA SER A 32 2.33 -4.26 11.04
C SER A 32 3.79 -4.14 11.47
N ASP A 33 4.73 -4.49 10.59
CA ASP A 33 6.17 -4.36 10.81
C ASP A 33 6.65 -2.91 10.73
N GLY A 34 5.79 -1.96 10.30
CA GLY A 34 6.15 -0.56 10.10
C GLY A 34 6.99 -0.31 8.84
N ARG A 35 7.21 -1.33 8.00
CA ARG A 35 7.92 -1.22 6.73
C ARG A 35 7.11 -0.57 5.62
N LEU A 36 5.78 -0.65 5.71
CA LEU A 36 4.87 -0.09 4.72
C LEU A 36 3.95 0.93 5.37
N PRO A 37 4.06 2.23 5.03
CA PRO A 37 3.10 3.23 5.48
C PRO A 37 1.72 2.93 4.89
N TYR A 38 0.70 3.05 5.73
CA TYR A 38 -0.68 2.84 5.35
C TYR A 38 -1.57 3.93 5.95
N CYS A 39 -2.65 4.24 5.26
CA CYS A 39 -3.69 5.15 5.70
C CYS A 39 -4.93 4.34 6.06
N ILE A 40 -5.58 4.68 7.17
CA ILE A 40 -6.82 4.03 7.59
C ILE A 40 -7.95 4.93 7.12
N ALA A 41 -8.71 4.49 6.11
CA ALA A 41 -9.98 5.09 5.77
C ALA A 41 -11.06 4.43 6.64
N ASP A 42 -11.59 5.19 7.59
CA ASP A 42 -12.74 4.78 8.39
C ASP A 42 -14.02 5.12 7.61
N GLY A 43 -14.70 4.10 7.08
CA GLY A 43 -16.02 4.23 6.49
C GLY A 43 -17.10 3.84 7.51
N ALA A 44 -18.34 4.25 7.27
CA ALA A 44 -19.49 4.13 8.18
C ALA A 44 -19.76 2.73 8.78
N ASN A 45 -19.18 1.64 8.24
CA ASN A 45 -19.23 0.30 8.82
C ASN A 45 -17.94 -0.53 8.64
N SER A 46 -16.89 0.02 8.02
CA SER A 46 -15.70 -0.73 7.66
C SER A 46 -14.45 0.14 7.68
N ARG A 47 -13.43 -0.32 8.40
CA ARG A 47 -12.07 0.23 8.30
C ARG A 47 -11.36 -0.37 7.11
N VAL A 48 -11.04 0.46 6.14
CA VAL A 48 -10.30 0.08 4.96
C VAL A 48 -8.88 0.58 5.08
N LEU A 49 -7.92 -0.34 5.01
CA LEU A 49 -6.51 0.00 4.95
C LEU A 49 -6.19 0.38 3.50
N LEU A 50 -5.58 1.53 3.32
CA LEU A 50 -5.15 2.06 2.03
C LEU A 50 -3.64 2.23 2.05
N VAL A 51 -3.00 1.90 0.94
CA VAL A 51 -1.54 1.87 0.80
C VAL A 51 -1.17 2.68 -0.42
N ASP A 52 -0.09 3.44 -0.31
CA ASP A 52 0.48 4.12 -1.45
C ASP A 52 1.29 3.12 -2.32
N PRO A 53 0.99 2.99 -3.62
CA PRO A 53 1.72 2.08 -4.50
C PRO A 53 3.20 2.45 -4.68
N VAL A 54 3.60 3.72 -4.46
CA VAL A 54 5.01 4.15 -4.49
C VAL A 54 5.75 3.58 -3.30
N ASP A 55 5.15 3.59 -2.11
CA ASP A 55 5.77 2.96 -0.93
C ASP A 55 5.79 1.44 -1.05
N ALA A 56 4.75 0.83 -1.63
CA ALA A 56 4.79 -0.58 -1.97
C ALA A 56 5.90 -0.90 -2.99
N ALA A 57 6.15 -0.02 -3.96
CA ALA A 57 7.26 -0.16 -4.91
C ALA A 57 8.64 -0.04 -4.23
N LYS A 58 8.79 0.74 -3.15
CA LYS A 58 10.04 0.75 -2.38
C LYS A 58 10.27 -0.57 -1.64
N VAL A 59 9.21 -1.23 -1.21
CA VAL A 59 9.29 -2.51 -0.47
C VAL A 59 9.43 -3.71 -1.41
N TRP A 60 8.70 -3.73 -2.53
CA TRP A 60 8.60 -4.89 -3.43
C TRP A 60 8.95 -4.60 -4.89
N GLY A 61 9.18 -3.35 -5.28
CA GLY A 61 9.53 -2.99 -6.66
C GLY A 61 10.89 -3.53 -7.11
N HIS A 62 11.75 -3.91 -6.18
CA HIS A 62 13.01 -4.62 -6.46
C HIS A 62 12.82 -6.09 -6.90
N LEU A 63 11.61 -6.65 -6.83
CA LEU A 63 11.33 -8.03 -7.27
C LEU A 63 11.00 -8.13 -8.77
N ILE A 64 10.91 -7.00 -9.47
CA ILE A 64 10.64 -6.91 -10.91
C ILE A 64 11.91 -6.41 -11.59
N GLU A 65 12.97 -7.23 -11.61
CA GLU A 65 14.15 -7.04 -12.46
C GLU A 65 14.55 -8.37 -13.11
#